data_AF-A0A8T3LPP7-F1
#
_entry.id   AF-A0A8T3LPP7-F1
#
_cell.length_a   1.000
_cell.length_b   1.000
_cell.length_c   1.000
_cell.angle_alpha   90.00
_cell.angle_beta   90.00
_cell.angle_gamma   90.00
#
_symmetry.space_group_name_H-M   'P 1'
#
loop_
_entity.id
_entity.type
_entity.pdbx_description
1 polymer ?
#
loop_
_entity_poly.entity_id
_entity_poly.type
_entity_poly.pdbx_seq_one_letter_code
_entity_poly.pdbx_strand_id
1 'polypeptide(L)'
;MLKSLVRTFRGPSRDPRMTYISRPLPRDLPDEQVVEAIEMALAGDPNPASLVETLPAALKRVTGRDLQVMDRSVRDVTGAYAKIQIMIRDGSVGSWPGYAATSYPLIAPSPKAEATRAAIVAADAPDGETAAAAPKPGWQPPPPATHS
;
A
#
# COMPACT_ATOMS: atom_id res chain seq x y z
N MET A 1 14.30 -19.08 31.52
CA MET A 1 13.78 -20.18 30.68
C MET A 1 12.24 -20.35 30.76
N LEU A 2 11.47 -19.45 31.38
CA LEU A 2 10.00 -19.57 31.45
C LEU A 2 9.24 -18.83 30.31
N LYS A 3 9.93 -18.09 29.45
CA LYS A 3 9.30 -17.24 28.42
C LYS A 3 8.97 -17.98 27.11
N SER A 4 9.57 -19.15 26.83
CA SER A 4 9.27 -19.88 25.58
C SER A 4 8.03 -20.78 25.67
N LEU A 5 7.58 -21.14 26.87
CA LEU A 5 6.43 -22.04 27.06
C LEU A 5 5.08 -21.35 26.81
N VAL A 6 5.01 -20.03 27.00
CA VAL A 6 3.81 -19.22 26.69
C VAL A 6 3.60 -19.12 25.18
N ARG A 7 4.67 -19.19 24.38
CA ARG A 7 4.59 -19.08 22.92
C ARG A 7 4.02 -20.34 22.25
N THR A 8 4.10 -21.50 22.91
CA THR A 8 3.62 -22.77 22.35
C THR A 8 2.14 -23.05 22.67
N PHE A 9 1.62 -22.51 23.78
CA PHE A 9 0.19 -22.64 24.15
C PHE A 9 -0.70 -21.48 23.69
N ARG A 10 -0.10 -20.37 23.27
CA ARG A 10 -0.81 -19.15 22.88
C ARG A 10 -0.69 -19.00 21.36
N GLY A 11 -1.69 -19.51 20.65
CA GLY A 11 -1.91 -19.19 19.24
C GLY A 11 -1.91 -17.67 18.97
N PRO A 12 -2.03 -17.24 17.70
CA PRO A 12 -1.89 -15.82 17.30
C PRO A 12 -2.60 -14.91 18.30
N SER A 13 -1.91 -13.85 18.76
CA SER A 13 -2.38 -13.00 19.87
C SER A 13 -3.88 -12.78 19.79
N ARG A 14 -4.62 -13.27 20.78
CA ARG A 14 -6.09 -13.12 20.91
C ARG A 14 -6.48 -11.70 21.33
N ASP A 15 -5.56 -10.74 21.32
CA ASP A 15 -5.88 -9.36 21.64
C ASP A 15 -6.87 -8.82 20.60
N PRO A 16 -8.05 -8.29 21.03
CA PRO A 16 -9.03 -7.72 20.11
C PRO A 16 -8.45 -6.66 19.17
N ARG A 17 -7.42 -5.93 19.60
CA ARG A 17 -6.75 -4.89 18.81
C ARG A 17 -5.98 -5.47 17.62
N MET A 18 -5.51 -6.71 17.74
CA MET A 18 -4.83 -7.43 16.64
C MET A 18 -5.80 -7.89 15.55
N THR A 19 -7.12 -7.78 15.77
CA THR A 19 -8.16 -8.16 14.78
C THR A 19 -8.04 -7.40 13.47
N TYR A 20 -7.56 -6.15 13.54
CA TYR A 20 -7.36 -5.31 12.36
C TYR A 20 -6.07 -5.63 11.61
N ILE A 21 -5.12 -6.35 12.22
CA ILE A 21 -3.81 -6.62 11.64
C ILE A 21 -3.81 -7.96 10.91
N SER A 22 -3.50 -7.92 9.62
CA SER A 22 -3.28 -9.09 8.79
C SER A 22 -1.93 -9.75 9.09
N ARG A 23 -1.92 -11.08 9.09
CA ARG A 23 -0.75 -11.94 9.30
C ARG A 23 -0.22 -12.43 7.94
N PRO A 24 1.07 -12.77 7.83
CA PRO A 24 2.11 -12.75 8.87
C PRO A 24 2.68 -11.36 9.14
N LEU A 25 3.21 -11.15 10.36
CA LEU A 25 3.99 -9.96 10.71
C LEU A 25 5.41 -10.03 10.12
N PRO A 26 6.11 -8.89 10.02
CA PRO A 26 7.54 -8.85 9.69
C PRO A 26 8.36 -9.73 10.63
N ARG A 27 9.49 -10.22 10.13
CA ARG A 27 10.44 -10.96 10.95
C ARG A 27 10.90 -10.10 12.12
N ASP A 28 10.98 -10.72 13.29
CA ASP A 28 11.40 -10.09 14.55
C ASP A 28 10.51 -8.92 15.02
N LEU A 29 9.26 -8.84 14.55
CA LEU A 29 8.24 -7.95 15.12
C LEU A 29 7.34 -8.74 16.09
N PRO A 30 7.55 -8.62 17.41
CA PRO A 30 6.72 -9.30 18.42
C PRO A 30 5.32 -8.69 18.49
N ASP A 31 4.32 -9.52 18.78
CA ASP A 31 2.91 -9.10 18.88
C ASP A 31 2.72 -8.00 19.93
N GLU A 32 3.50 -8.03 21.02
CA GLU A 32 3.44 -7.04 22.10
C GLU A 32 3.77 -5.62 21.62
N GLN A 33 4.78 -5.47 20.77
CA GLN A 33 5.16 -4.16 20.22
C GLN A 33 4.09 -3.63 19.25
N VAL A 34 3.41 -4.52 18.54
CA VAL A 34 2.31 -4.13 17.65
C VAL A 34 1.11 -3.65 18.45
N VAL A 35 0.74 -4.36 19.52
CA VAL A 35 -0.36 -3.95 20.40
C VAL A 35 -0.07 -2.58 21.03
N GLU A 36 1.15 -2.37 21.53
CA GLU A 36 1.56 -1.09 22.11
C GLU A 36 1.50 0.05 21.06
N ALA A 37 1.95 -0.21 19.84
CA ALA A 37 1.85 0.77 18.75
C ALA A 37 0.38 1.08 18.37
N ILE A 38 -0.50 0.07 18.35
CA ILE A 38 -1.93 0.26 18.10
C ILE A 38 -2.56 1.09 19.21
N GLU A 39 -2.20 0.84 20.47
CA GLU A 39 -2.71 1.62 21.60
C GLU A 39 -2.31 3.09 21.51
N MET A 40 -1.05 3.37 21.18
CA MET A 40 -0.60 4.75 20.92
C MET A 40 -1.31 5.41 19.74
N ALA A 41 -1.55 4.67 18.66
CA ALA A 41 -2.26 5.17 17.48
C ALA A 41 -3.73 5.48 17.80
N LEU A 42 -4.43 4.55 18.48
CA LEU A 42 -5.83 4.70 18.87
C LEU A 42 -6.06 5.74 19.97
N ALA A 43 -5.05 6.02 20.80
CA ALA A 43 -5.09 7.11 21.76
C ALA A 43 -5.10 8.49 21.06
N GLY A 44 -4.47 8.61 19.89
CA GLY A 44 -4.50 9.81 19.07
C GLY A 44 -5.78 9.93 18.25
N ASP A 45 -6.23 8.83 17.64
CA ASP A 45 -7.50 8.75 16.92
C ASP A 45 -8.17 7.38 17.16
N PRO A 46 -9.33 7.32 17.84
CA PRO A 46 -9.98 6.06 18.19
C PRO A 46 -10.54 5.31 16.97
N ASN A 47 -10.56 5.91 15.78
CA ASN A 47 -11.06 5.26 14.58
C ASN A 47 -10.06 4.22 14.03
N PRO A 48 -10.39 2.92 14.00
CA PRO A 48 -9.49 1.90 13.47
C PRO A 48 -9.16 2.07 11.97
N ALA A 49 -9.94 2.85 11.21
CA ALA A 49 -9.64 3.13 9.81
C ALA A 49 -8.44 4.08 9.62
N SER A 50 -8.10 4.91 10.61
CA SER A 50 -6.95 5.83 10.53
C SER A 50 -5.63 5.20 10.94
N LEU A 51 -5.65 3.95 11.43
CA LEU A 51 -4.45 3.19 11.77
C LEU A 51 -3.45 3.11 10.61
N VAL A 52 -3.88 3.17 9.35
CA VAL A 52 -2.97 3.17 8.21
C VAL A 52 -2.03 4.39 8.23
N GLU A 53 -2.51 5.53 8.72
CA GLU A 53 -1.80 6.79 8.77
C GLU A 53 -1.04 6.97 10.10
N THR A 54 -1.65 6.54 11.21
CA THR A 54 -1.12 6.77 12.57
C THR A 54 -0.16 5.68 13.04
N LEU A 55 -0.37 4.44 12.60
CA LEU A 55 0.44 3.28 13.04
C LEU A 55 1.90 3.33 12.60
N PRO A 56 2.31 3.82 11.40
CA PRO A 56 3.72 3.94 11.05
C PRO A 56 4.54 4.76 12.07
N ALA A 57 4.00 5.90 12.50
CA ALA A 57 4.67 6.76 13.48
C ALA A 57 4.73 6.08 14.87
N ALA A 58 3.67 5.38 15.27
CA ALA A 58 3.65 4.64 16.53
C ALA A 58 4.62 3.45 16.52
N LEU A 59 4.65 2.66 15.43
CA LEU A 59 5.59 1.56 15.24
C LEU A 59 7.03 2.05 15.28
N LYS A 60 7.34 3.20 14.65
CA LYS A 60 8.67 3.79 14.72
C LYS A 60 9.08 4.14 16.15
N ARG A 61 8.17 4.67 16.97
CA ARG A 61 8.44 4.99 18.38
C ARG A 61 8.68 3.75 19.24
N VAL A 62 7.88 2.69 19.06
CA VAL A 62 8.01 1.44 19.84
C VAL A 62 9.25 0.65 19.43
N THR A 63 9.46 0.52 18.12
CA THR A 63 10.42 -0.46 17.56
C THR A 63 11.73 0.18 17.12
N GLY A 64 11.77 1.51 16.95
CA GLY A 64 12.89 2.22 16.32
C GLY A 64 13.03 1.97 14.82
N ARG A 65 12.11 1.20 14.20
CA ARG A 65 12.18 0.80 12.78
C ARG A 65 11.17 1.57 11.95
N ASP A 66 11.57 1.90 10.73
CA ASP A 66 10.68 2.45 9.70
C ASP A 66 9.89 1.33 9.02
N LEU A 67 8.89 0.80 9.73
CA LEU A 67 7.96 -0.19 9.19
C LEU A 67 6.90 0.48 8.31
N GLN A 68 6.53 -0.23 7.24
CA GLN A 68 5.54 0.25 6.29
C GLN A 68 4.19 -0.43 6.57
N VAL A 69 3.12 0.36 6.44
CA VAL A 69 1.74 -0.04 6.73
C VAL A 69 0.90 0.17 5.47
N MET A 70 0.03 -0.78 5.16
CA MET A 70 -0.85 -0.74 4.00
C MET A 70 -2.28 -1.06 4.40
N ASP A 71 -3.21 -0.28 3.85
CA ASP A 71 -4.62 -0.60 3.95
C ASP A 71 -4.97 -1.78 3.05
N ARG A 72 -5.63 -2.79 3.61
CA ARG A 72 -6.29 -3.88 2.89
C ARG A 72 -7.76 -3.98 3.26
N SER A 73 -8.34 -2.90 3.77
CA SER A 73 -9.74 -2.86 4.14
C SER A 73 -10.61 -3.15 2.91
N VAL A 74 -11.69 -3.90 3.13
CA VAL A 74 -12.68 -4.21 2.11
C VAL A 74 -13.96 -3.50 2.50
N ARG A 75 -14.53 -2.76 1.56
CA ARG A 75 -15.79 -2.04 1.73
C ARG A 75 -16.70 -2.36 0.56
N ASP A 76 -17.99 -2.53 0.82
CA ASP A 76 -18.99 -2.55 -0.24
C ASP A 76 -19.31 -1.13 -0.72
N VAL A 77 -19.93 -1.03 -1.91
CA VAL A 77 -20.26 0.25 -2.54
C VAL A 77 -21.33 1.00 -1.73
N THR A 78 -22.18 0.27 -1.03
CA THR A 78 -23.26 0.81 -0.18
C THR A 78 -22.78 1.27 1.19
N GLY A 79 -21.57 0.91 1.61
CA GLY A 79 -21.01 1.21 2.94
C GLY A 79 -21.62 0.40 4.08
N ALA A 80 -22.50 -0.56 3.80
CA ALA A 80 -23.16 -1.40 4.81
C ALA A 80 -22.22 -2.46 5.39
N TYR A 81 -21.20 -2.85 4.62
CA TYR A 81 -20.18 -3.80 5.03
C TYR A 81 -18.79 -3.18 4.89
N ALA A 82 -18.10 -3.06 6.02
CA ALA A 82 -16.70 -2.68 6.06
C ALA A 82 -15.91 -3.67 6.93
N LYS A 83 -14.84 -4.21 6.36
CA LYS A 83 -13.87 -5.03 7.08
C LYS A 83 -12.51 -4.34 7.04
N ILE A 84 -12.12 -3.75 8.17
CA ILE A 84 -10.81 -3.12 8.30
C ILE A 84 -9.74 -4.20 8.41
N GLN A 85 -8.76 -4.16 7.52
CA GLN A 85 -7.59 -5.02 7.55
C GLN A 85 -6.36 -4.23 7.16
N ILE A 86 -5.29 -4.39 7.92
CA ILE A 86 -4.06 -3.60 7.79
C ILE A 86 -2.89 -4.57 7.70
N MET A 87 -1.97 -4.32 6.78
CA MET A 87 -0.76 -5.13 6.63
C MET A 87 0.46 -4.32 7.06
N ILE A 88 1.32 -4.95 7.86
CA ILE A 88 2.59 -4.39 8.30
C ILE A 88 3.70 -5.21 7.64
N ARG A 89 4.64 -4.56 6.94
CA ARG A 89 5.80 -5.21 6.32
C ARG A 89 7.05 -4.36 6.41
N ASP A 90 8.17 -5.02 6.15
CA ASP A 90 9.45 -4.37 5.91
C ASP A 90 9.57 -3.95 4.43
N GLY A 91 10.33 -2.89 4.17
CA GLY A 91 10.53 -2.33 2.83
C GLY A 91 9.35 -1.49 2.30
N SER A 92 9.61 -0.71 1.24
CA SER A 92 8.62 0.16 0.61
C SER A 92 7.44 -0.63 0.03
N VAL A 93 6.21 -0.07 0.15
CA VAL A 93 4.96 -0.72 -0.31
C VAL A 93 5.04 -1.16 -1.78
N GLY A 94 5.70 -0.38 -2.65
CA GLY A 94 5.89 -0.73 -4.06
C GLY A 94 6.73 -1.99 -4.30
N SER A 95 7.57 -2.38 -3.34
CA SER A 95 8.41 -3.58 -3.41
C SER A 95 7.71 -4.83 -2.85
N TRP A 96 6.47 -4.71 -2.37
CA TRP A 96 5.77 -5.85 -1.77
C TRP A 96 5.29 -6.83 -2.84
N PRO A 97 5.46 -8.15 -2.64
CA PRO A 97 4.91 -9.19 -3.52
C PRO A 97 3.42 -8.97 -3.80
N GLY A 98 3.03 -8.89 -5.08
CA GLY A 98 1.69 -8.52 -5.54
C GLY A 98 1.58 -7.05 -5.97
N TYR A 99 2.17 -6.12 -5.21
CA TYR A 99 2.34 -4.74 -5.68
C TYR A 99 3.48 -4.63 -6.69
N ALA A 100 4.62 -5.29 -6.49
CA ALA A 100 5.72 -5.33 -7.46
C ALA A 100 5.28 -5.86 -8.85
N ALA A 101 4.27 -6.72 -8.91
CA ALA A 101 3.68 -7.22 -10.15
C ALA A 101 2.71 -6.21 -10.81
N THR A 102 2.16 -5.28 -10.02
CA THR A 102 1.16 -4.29 -10.45
C THR A 102 1.76 -2.88 -10.61
N SER A 103 2.87 -2.59 -9.92
CA SER A 103 3.57 -1.31 -9.86
C SER A 103 4.49 -1.12 -11.06
N TYR A 104 3.94 -1.32 -12.26
CA TYR A 104 4.59 -1.16 -13.56
C TYR A 104 5.53 -2.31 -13.97
N PRO A 105 5.08 -3.20 -14.88
CA PRO A 105 6.00 -4.03 -15.67
C PRO A 105 7.02 -3.22 -16.51
N LEU A 106 6.88 -1.89 -16.57
CA LEU A 106 7.81 -0.97 -17.23
C LEU A 106 8.97 -0.48 -16.32
N ILE A 107 8.88 -0.69 -15.01
CA ILE A 107 9.92 -0.25 -14.05
C ILE A 107 10.82 -1.42 -13.63
N ALA A 108 10.30 -2.65 -13.60
CA ALA A 108 11.15 -3.82 -13.40
C ALA A 108 12.10 -3.99 -14.60
N PRO A 109 13.44 -3.97 -14.41
CA PRO A 109 14.38 -4.18 -15.48
C PRO A 109 14.17 -5.58 -16.06
N SER A 110 13.67 -5.61 -17.29
CA SER A 110 13.46 -6.83 -18.06
C SER A 110 13.82 -6.54 -19.51
N PRO A 111 14.25 -7.54 -20.29
CA PRO A 111 14.56 -7.35 -21.70
C PRO A 111 13.42 -6.69 -22.49
N LYS A 112 12.17 -7.00 -22.10
CA LYS A 112 10.97 -6.40 -22.70
C LYS A 112 10.78 -4.94 -22.29
N ALA A 113 11.06 -4.58 -21.03
CA ALA A 113 10.99 -3.20 -20.56
C ALA A 113 12.08 -2.33 -21.21
N GLU A 114 13.30 -2.87 -21.39
CA GLU A 114 14.39 -2.18 -22.09
C GLU A 114 14.08 -1.98 -23.58
N ALA A 115 13.57 -3.02 -24.25
CA ALA A 115 13.12 -2.91 -25.64
C ALA A 115 11.99 -1.87 -25.81
N THR A 116 11.06 -1.80 -24.86
CA THR A 116 9.97 -0.81 -24.88
C THR A 116 10.50 0.61 -24.65
N ARG A 117 11.46 0.80 -23.73
CA ARG A 117 12.12 2.11 -23.53
C ARG A 117 12.91 2.55 -24.77
N ALA A 118 13.65 1.62 -25.38
CA ALA A 118 14.36 1.89 -26.63
C ALA A 118 13.38 2.27 -27.76
N ALA A 119 12.22 1.60 -27.85
CA ALA A 119 11.19 1.93 -28.83
C ALA A 119 10.55 3.31 -28.60
N ILE A 120 10.31 3.69 -27.34
CA ILE A 120 9.79 5.03 -27.01
C ILE A 120 10.83 6.10 -27.35
N VAL A 121 12.10 5.91 -26.98
CA VAL A 121 13.19 6.84 -27.33
C VAL A 121 13.39 6.94 -28.84
N ALA A 122 13.23 5.85 -29.58
CA ALA A 122 13.28 5.86 -31.03
C ALA A 122 12.07 6.57 -31.66
N ALA A 123 10.90 6.52 -31.01
CA ALA A 123 9.69 7.25 -31.44
C ALA A 123 9.73 8.75 -31.10
N ASP A 124 10.45 9.13 -30.04
CA ASP A 124 10.69 10.52 -29.62
C ASP A 124 11.94 11.15 -30.27
N ALA A 125 12.69 10.40 -31.09
CA ALA A 125 13.80 10.96 -31.86
C ALA A 125 13.24 11.99 -32.86
N PRO A 126 13.80 13.22 -32.93
CA PRO A 126 13.26 14.30 -33.73
C PRO A 126 13.63 14.11 -35.22
N ASP A 127 12.99 13.16 -35.87
CA ASP A 127 12.81 13.20 -37.32
C ASP A 127 11.48 13.92 -37.60
N GLY A 128 11.63 15.17 -38.06
CA GLY A 128 10.66 15.92 -38.87
C GLY A 128 9.18 15.74 -38.55
N GLU A 129 8.61 16.76 -37.89
CA GLU A 129 7.20 17.13 -38.06
C GLU A 129 6.19 16.03 -37.71
N THR A 130 6.07 15.72 -36.40
CA THR A 130 4.88 15.05 -35.91
C THR A 130 3.70 16.02 -36.04
N ALA A 131 3.03 16.00 -37.19
CA ALA A 131 1.70 16.54 -37.31
C ALA A 131 0.89 15.97 -36.14
N ALA A 132 0.35 16.86 -35.29
CA ALA A 132 -0.59 16.51 -34.25
C ALA A 132 -1.59 15.49 -34.83
N ALA A 133 -1.70 14.32 -34.20
CA ALA A 133 -2.59 13.26 -34.65
C ALA A 133 -3.93 13.88 -35.01
N ALA A 134 -4.28 13.83 -36.31
CA ALA A 134 -5.49 14.47 -36.80
C ALA A 134 -6.67 14.00 -35.94
N PRO A 135 -7.53 14.92 -35.47
CA PRO A 135 -8.68 14.55 -34.64
C PRO A 135 -9.50 13.49 -35.38
N LYS A 136 -9.93 12.44 -34.65
CA LYS A 136 -10.81 11.41 -35.20
C LYS A 136 -11.96 12.10 -35.95
N PRO A 137 -12.27 11.71 -37.21
CA PRO A 137 -13.37 12.32 -37.95
C PRO A 137 -14.65 12.28 -37.12
N GLY A 138 -15.20 13.46 -36.79
CA GLY A 138 -16.43 13.59 -36.01
C GLY A 138 -16.27 13.75 -34.49
N TRP A 139 -15.06 13.81 -33.95
CA TRP A 139 -14.87 14.12 -32.52
C TRP A 139 -14.72 15.65 -32.32
N GLN A 140 -15.61 16.24 -31.54
CA GLN A 140 -15.48 17.60 -31.01
C GLN A 140 -15.48 17.55 -29.48
N PRO A 141 -14.57 18.27 -28.80
CA PRO A 141 -14.59 18.34 -27.35
C PRO A 141 -15.89 19.02 -26.87
N PRO A 142 -16.47 18.58 -25.74
CA PRO A 142 -17.61 19.28 -25.16
C PRO A 142 -17.21 20.72 -24.80
N PRO A 143 -18.10 21.71 -24.98
CA PRO A 143 -17.82 23.08 -24.61
C PRO A 143 -17.50 23.18 -23.11
N PRO A 144 -16.61 24.11 -22.70
CA PRO A 144 -16.28 24.29 -21.29
C PRO A 144 -17.55 24.63 -20.50
N ALA A 145 -17.75 23.93 -19.37
CA ALA A 145 -18.87 24.20 -18.48
C ALA A 145 -18.79 25.65 -18.00
N THR A 146 -19.76 26.46 -18.43
CA THR A 146 -19.96 27.83 -17.94
C THR A 146 -20.59 27.72 -16.55
N HIS A 147 -19.77 27.80 -15.51
CA HIS A 147 -20.29 28.06 -14.16
C HIS A 147 -20.79 29.50 -14.14
N SER A 148 -22.11 29.66 -13.99
CA SER A 148 -22.79 30.92 -13.70
C SER A 148 -23.06 31.01 -12.20
#